data_AF-A0A3C1MVA6-F1
#
_entry.id   AF-A0A3C1MVA6-F1
#
_cell.length_a   1.000
_cell.length_b   1.000
_cell.length_c   1.000
_cell.angle_alpha   90.00
_cell.angle_beta   90.00
_cell.angle_gamma   90.00
#
_symmetry.space_group_name_H-M   'P 1'
#
loop_
_entity.id
_entity.type
_entity.pdbx_description
1 polymer ?
#
loop_
_entity_poly.entity_id
_entity_poly.type
_entity_poly.pdbx_seq_one_letter_code
_entity_poly.pdbx_strand_id
1 'polypeptide(L)'
;MKLALGPVLYYWARDTLLDFYEEIAATPVDIVYLGETVCSRRHNLRLQDWLDVAAKLADAGKQVVLSTQVLIESESDLKSLRNIADNGSFMVEANDMGAVHLLAGKMPFVAGPHLNVYNDRSLSLLATLGAQRWVTPPEMSGAMLAPIQRMRPAGMETEVFVYGRLPLAFSARCFTARAHNLPKDDCQFRCLDYPNGLSMRTREDQPFLVLNGIQTQSARTYNLIGELDTLRSMGV
;
A
#
# COMPACT_ATOMS: atom_id res chain seq x y z
N MET A 1 11.95 -10.07 13.31
CA MET A 1 11.16 -8.92 12.83
C MET A 1 11.90 -8.32 11.66
N LYS A 2 11.20 -8.08 10.55
CA LYS A 2 11.75 -7.46 9.34
C LYS A 2 11.20 -6.04 9.21
N LEU A 3 11.93 -5.15 8.55
CA LEU A 3 11.47 -3.81 8.21
C LEU A 3 10.96 -3.79 6.77
N ALA A 4 9.73 -3.35 6.59
CA ALA A 4 9.11 -3.17 5.29
C ALA A 4 8.93 -1.68 4.95
N LEU A 5 9.20 -1.33 3.70
CA LEU A 5 8.87 -0.04 3.10
C LEU A 5 7.64 -0.20 2.21
N GLY A 6 6.53 0.45 2.58
CA GLY A 6 5.33 0.50 1.74
C GLY A 6 5.53 1.31 0.44
N PRO A 7 4.58 1.21 -0.51
CA PRO A 7 4.69 1.95 -1.76
C PRO A 7 4.59 3.46 -1.52
N VAL A 8 5.26 4.25 -2.36
CA VAL A 8 5.18 5.71 -2.31
C VAL A 8 3.75 6.15 -2.64
N LEU A 9 3.05 6.73 -1.66
CA LEU A 9 1.64 7.10 -1.82
C LEU A 9 1.42 8.41 -2.58
N TYR A 10 2.45 9.25 -2.73
CA TYR A 10 2.34 10.58 -3.33
C TYR A 10 2.80 10.58 -4.79
N TYR A 11 2.31 11.54 -5.58
CA TYR A 11 2.68 11.62 -6.99
C TYR A 11 4.03 12.32 -7.15
N TRP A 12 5.12 11.58 -6.97
CA TRP A 12 6.48 12.11 -7.15
C TRP A 12 6.89 12.09 -8.62
N ALA A 13 7.75 13.04 -9.00
CA ALA A 13 8.40 13.04 -10.30
C ALA A 13 9.22 11.76 -10.49
N ARG A 14 9.36 11.33 -11.75
CA ARG A 14 10.04 10.08 -12.10
C ARG A 14 11.44 9.99 -11.49
N ASP A 15 12.28 10.99 -11.71
CA ASP A 15 13.68 10.95 -11.28
C ASP A 15 13.80 10.89 -9.76
N THR A 16 13.02 11.70 -9.03
CA THR A 16 12.93 11.64 -7.57
C THR A 16 12.55 10.26 -7.05
N LEU A 17 11.63 9.58 -7.73
CA LEU A 17 11.19 8.24 -7.34
C LEU A 17 12.28 7.19 -7.60
N LEU A 18 13.01 7.30 -8.71
CA LEU A 18 14.12 6.41 -9.04
C LEU A 18 15.29 6.60 -8.08
N ASP A 19 15.68 7.85 -7.82
CA ASP A 19 16.75 8.20 -6.87
C ASP A 19 16.42 7.67 -5.47
N PHE A 20 15.17 7.81 -5.02
CA PHE A 20 14.71 7.27 -3.75
C PHE A 20 14.91 5.76 -3.65
N TYR A 21 14.50 4.99 -4.67
CA TYR A 21 14.67 3.53 -4.61
C TYR A 21 16.13 3.07 -4.74
N GLU A 22 16.98 3.84 -5.43
CA GLU A 22 18.42 3.61 -5.43
C GLU A 22 19.00 3.80 -4.01
N GLU A 23 18.59 4.84 -3.28
CA GLU A 23 18.97 5.01 -1.87
C GLU A 23 18.46 3.85 -1.00
N ILE A 24 17.20 3.44 -1.17
CA ILE A 24 16.60 2.34 -0.40
C ILE A 24 17.37 1.02 -0.56
N ALA A 25 17.96 0.76 -1.73
CA ALA A 25 18.78 -0.43 -1.97
C ALA A 25 19.92 -0.58 -0.95
N ALA A 26 20.50 0.54 -0.50
CA ALA A 26 21.60 0.57 0.47
C ALA A 26 21.16 0.62 1.95
N THR A 27 19.86 0.69 2.24
CA THR A 27 19.32 0.78 3.61
C THR A 27 19.15 -0.59 4.29
N PRO A 28 18.90 -0.66 5.61
CA PRO A 28 18.57 -1.93 6.28
C PRO A 28 17.12 -2.42 6.06
N VAL A 29 16.34 -1.80 5.17
CA VAL A 29 14.99 -2.30 4.81
C VAL A 29 15.12 -3.70 4.21
N ASP A 30 14.26 -4.63 4.64
CA ASP A 30 14.23 -6.01 4.17
C ASP A 30 13.26 -6.20 2.99
N ILE A 31 12.09 -5.55 3.08
CA ILE A 31 10.97 -5.72 2.14
C ILE A 31 10.62 -4.37 1.51
N VAL A 32 10.43 -4.35 0.19
CA VAL A 32 10.02 -3.13 -0.53
C VAL A 32 8.78 -3.41 -1.36
N TYR A 33 7.71 -2.68 -1.07
CA TYR A 33 6.49 -2.66 -1.88
C TYR A 33 6.60 -1.58 -2.95
N LEU A 34 6.32 -1.95 -4.20
CA LEU A 34 6.47 -1.09 -5.38
C LEU A 34 5.16 -0.98 -6.14
N GLY A 35 4.94 0.16 -6.79
CA GLY A 35 3.75 0.39 -7.62
C GLY A 35 2.93 1.59 -7.17
N GLU A 36 1.87 1.85 -7.92
CA GLU A 36 0.93 2.94 -7.66
C GLU A 36 -0.38 2.36 -7.12
N THR A 37 -0.63 2.55 -5.82
CA THR A 37 -1.81 2.01 -5.14
C THR A 37 -2.97 3.00 -5.06
N VAL A 38 -2.71 4.30 -5.26
CA VAL A 38 -3.66 5.39 -5.01
C VAL A 38 -4.44 5.75 -6.24
N CYS A 39 -3.83 6.04 -7.39
CA CYS A 39 -4.57 6.53 -8.55
C CYS A 39 -3.97 6.09 -9.89
N SER A 40 -4.77 5.41 -10.73
CA SER A 40 -4.33 4.92 -12.04
C SER A 40 -3.90 6.00 -13.03
N ARG A 41 -4.30 7.25 -12.83
CA ARG A 41 -3.82 8.38 -13.63
C ARG A 41 -2.37 8.75 -13.33
N ARG A 42 -1.77 8.29 -12.24
CA ARG A 42 -0.38 8.54 -11.90
C ARG A 42 0.50 7.48 -12.56
N HIS A 43 1.13 7.83 -13.67
CA HIS A 43 1.81 6.86 -14.54
C HIS A 43 3.23 7.29 -14.91
N ASN A 44 3.94 7.94 -13.97
CA ASN A 44 5.33 8.36 -14.15
C ASN A 44 6.27 7.17 -14.38
N LEU A 45 5.92 6.00 -13.85
CA LEU A 45 6.54 4.71 -14.15
C LEU A 45 5.49 3.78 -14.77
N ARG A 46 5.87 3.14 -15.88
CA ARG A 46 5.13 2.03 -16.48
C ARG A 46 5.49 0.73 -15.76
N LEU A 47 4.73 -0.34 -16.01
CA LEU A 47 5.00 -1.65 -15.40
C LEU A 47 6.44 -2.12 -15.62
N GLN A 48 6.99 -1.97 -16.83
CA GLN A 48 8.38 -2.36 -17.09
C GLN A 48 9.37 -1.57 -16.23
N ASP A 49 9.15 -0.26 -16.05
CA ASP A 49 10.02 0.54 -15.19
C ASP A 49 9.97 0.05 -13.73
N TRP A 50 8.78 -0.34 -13.25
CA TRP A 50 8.63 -0.95 -11.92
C TRP A 50 9.35 -2.29 -11.80
N LEU A 51 9.32 -3.12 -12.84
CA LEU A 51 10.03 -4.39 -12.87
C LEU A 51 11.56 -4.19 -12.90
N ASP A 52 12.04 -3.16 -13.57
CA ASP A 52 13.46 -2.81 -13.60
C ASP A 52 13.92 -2.34 -12.21
N VAL A 53 13.12 -1.52 -11.52
CA VAL A 53 13.38 -1.13 -10.11
C VAL A 53 13.34 -2.35 -9.19
N ALA A 54 12.37 -3.24 -9.39
CA ALA A 54 12.23 -4.48 -8.62
C ALA A 54 13.47 -5.38 -8.77
N ALA A 55 13.98 -5.55 -9.99
CA ALA A 55 15.18 -6.33 -10.25
C ALA A 55 16.40 -5.75 -9.53
N LYS A 56 16.63 -4.44 -9.62
CA LYS A 56 17.73 -3.77 -8.92
C LYS A 56 17.67 -3.95 -7.40
N LEU A 57 16.48 -3.78 -6.81
CA LEU A 57 16.28 -3.97 -5.37
C LEU A 57 16.49 -5.44 -4.98
N ALA A 58 16.02 -6.39 -5.79
CA ALA A 58 16.25 -7.81 -5.55
C ALA A 58 17.75 -8.18 -5.63
N ASP A 59 18.48 -7.64 -6.60
CA ASP A 59 19.94 -7.79 -6.72
C ASP A 59 20.68 -7.20 -5.51
N ALA A 60 20.12 -6.15 -4.89
CA ALA A 60 20.59 -5.59 -3.63
C ALA A 60 20.14 -6.38 -2.38
N GLY A 61 19.48 -7.53 -2.56
CA GLY A 61 19.06 -8.43 -1.48
C GLY A 61 17.72 -8.08 -0.83
N LYS A 62 16.90 -7.21 -1.43
CA LYS A 62 15.56 -6.87 -0.93
C LYS A 62 14.52 -7.90 -1.37
N GLN A 63 13.56 -8.21 -0.49
CA GLN A 63 12.33 -8.88 -0.90
C GLN A 63 11.40 -7.86 -1.54
N VAL A 64 11.17 -7.96 -2.85
CA VAL A 64 10.29 -7.04 -3.57
C VAL A 64 8.87 -7.59 -3.71
N VAL A 65 7.89 -6.73 -3.53
CA VAL A 65 6.46 -7.01 -3.70
C VAL A 65 5.83 -5.95 -4.61
N LEU A 66 5.07 -6.36 -5.63
CA LEU A 66 4.34 -5.44 -6.50
C LEU A 66 2.93 -5.20 -5.96
N SER A 67 2.61 -3.95 -5.62
CA SER A 67 1.33 -3.56 -5.07
C SER A 67 0.31 -3.23 -6.16
N THR A 68 -0.88 -3.81 -6.06
CA THR A 68 -2.01 -3.49 -6.95
C THR A 68 -2.76 -2.26 -6.47
N GLN A 69 -3.53 -1.63 -7.37
CA GLN A 69 -4.41 -0.52 -7.02
C GLN A 69 -5.49 -0.93 -6.03
N VAL A 70 -5.90 0.02 -5.19
CA VAL A 70 -7.00 -0.18 -4.23
C VAL A 70 -8.36 -0.08 -4.91
N LEU A 71 -8.51 0.84 -5.87
CA LEU A 71 -9.75 1.06 -6.61
C LEU A 71 -9.52 0.81 -8.09
N ILE A 72 -10.27 -0.17 -8.62
CA ILE A 72 -10.31 -0.53 -10.03
C ILE A 72 -11.60 0.06 -10.61
N GLU A 73 -11.48 1.03 -11.51
CA GLU A 73 -12.63 1.82 -12.01
C GLU A 73 -12.83 1.70 -13.52
N SER A 74 -11.87 1.09 -14.24
CA SER A 74 -11.88 1.00 -15.69
C SER A 74 -11.30 -0.31 -16.23
N GLU A 75 -11.55 -0.60 -17.51
CA GLU A 75 -10.93 -1.74 -18.19
C GLU A 75 -9.41 -1.61 -18.28
N SER A 76 -8.88 -0.38 -18.38
CA SER A 76 -7.43 -0.15 -18.33
C SER A 76 -6.83 -0.51 -16.97
N ASP A 77 -7.54 -0.25 -15.88
CA ASP A 77 -7.11 -0.65 -14.54
C ASP A 77 -7.10 -2.19 -14.43
N LEU A 78 -8.16 -2.86 -14.91
CA LEU A 78 -8.22 -4.32 -14.96
C LEU A 78 -7.09 -4.94 -15.80
N LYS A 79 -6.77 -4.34 -16.95
CA LYS A 79 -5.65 -4.78 -17.80
C LYS A 79 -4.31 -4.64 -17.06
N SER A 80 -4.11 -3.52 -16.37
CA SER A 80 -2.91 -3.26 -15.58
C SER A 80 -2.79 -4.26 -14.42
N LEU A 81 -3.88 -4.53 -13.72
CA LEU A 81 -3.96 -5.51 -12.66
C LEU A 81 -3.59 -6.92 -13.15
N ARG A 82 -4.14 -7.36 -14.29
CA ARG A 82 -3.78 -8.66 -14.90
C ARG A 82 -2.31 -8.74 -15.23
N ASN A 83 -1.75 -7.69 -15.85
CA ASN A 83 -0.32 -7.66 -16.17
C ASN A 83 0.57 -7.73 -14.91
N ILE A 84 0.16 -7.08 -13.81
CA ILE A 84 0.88 -7.19 -12.52
C ILE A 84 0.75 -8.60 -11.96
N ALA A 85 -0.44 -9.20 -11.98
CA ALA A 85 -0.65 -10.57 -11.50
C ALA A 85 0.15 -11.60 -12.32
N ASP A 86 0.29 -11.38 -13.62
CA ASP A 86 0.99 -12.27 -14.55
C ASP A 86 2.49 -11.94 -14.69
N ASN A 87 3.07 -11.13 -13.79
CA ASN A 87 4.47 -10.66 -13.90
C ASN A 87 5.53 -11.78 -13.81
N GLY A 88 5.18 -12.93 -13.23
CA GLY A 88 5.99 -14.16 -13.21
C GLY A 88 7.28 -14.11 -12.37
N SER A 89 7.64 -12.98 -11.77
CA SER A 89 8.95 -12.77 -11.14
C SER A 89 8.88 -12.37 -9.67
N PHE A 90 7.91 -11.54 -9.30
CA PHE A 90 7.76 -10.95 -7.99
C PHE A 90 6.39 -11.27 -7.38
N MET A 91 6.37 -11.41 -6.06
CA MET A 91 5.13 -11.55 -5.29
C MET A 91 4.26 -10.30 -5.44
N VAL A 92 2.94 -10.46 -5.36
CA VAL A 92 1.99 -9.36 -5.52
C VAL A 92 1.29 -9.08 -4.19
N GLU A 93 1.13 -7.80 -3.84
CA GLU A 93 0.22 -7.35 -2.79
C GLU A 93 -1.15 -7.06 -3.41
N ALA A 94 -2.13 -7.87 -3.02
CA ALA A 94 -3.52 -7.72 -3.43
C ALA A 94 -4.23 -6.71 -2.54
N ASN A 95 -4.60 -5.57 -3.12
CA ASN A 95 -5.31 -4.49 -2.43
C ASN A 95 -6.83 -4.47 -2.68
N ASP A 96 -7.34 -5.36 -3.53
CA ASP A 96 -8.76 -5.58 -3.79
C ASP A 96 -9.06 -7.07 -4.09
N MET A 97 -10.34 -7.48 -4.00
CA MET A 97 -10.73 -8.88 -4.21
C MET A 97 -10.59 -9.36 -5.67
N GLY A 98 -10.55 -8.46 -6.65
CA GLY A 98 -10.20 -8.76 -8.03
C GLY A 98 -8.73 -9.19 -8.16
N ALA A 99 -7.81 -8.53 -7.46
CA ALA A 99 -6.42 -8.97 -7.36
C ALA A 99 -6.31 -10.36 -6.70
N VAL A 100 -7.01 -10.55 -5.58
CA VAL A 100 -7.09 -11.88 -4.90
C VAL A 100 -7.59 -12.94 -5.88
N HIS A 101 -8.66 -12.67 -6.62
CA HIS A 101 -9.21 -13.63 -7.59
C HIS A 101 -8.21 -14.02 -8.68
N LEU A 102 -7.39 -13.08 -9.16
CA LEU A 102 -6.40 -13.36 -10.21
C LEU A 102 -5.22 -14.19 -9.72
N LEU A 103 -4.83 -14.01 -8.46
CA LEU A 103 -3.67 -14.65 -7.83
C LEU A 103 -4.02 -16.00 -7.18
N ALA A 104 -5.27 -16.16 -6.74
CA ALA A 104 -5.71 -17.31 -5.96
C ALA A 104 -5.40 -18.64 -6.66
N GLY A 105 -4.73 -19.54 -5.95
CA GLY A 105 -4.33 -20.86 -6.45
C GLY A 105 -3.28 -20.84 -7.58
N LYS A 106 -2.78 -19.67 -7.99
CA LYS A 106 -1.74 -19.55 -9.03
C LYS A 106 -0.38 -19.21 -8.45
N MET A 107 -0.33 -18.25 -7.53
CA MET A 107 0.91 -17.82 -6.90
C MET A 107 0.67 -17.31 -5.48
N PRO A 108 1.66 -17.44 -4.58
CA PRO A 108 1.64 -16.77 -3.29
C PRO A 108 1.45 -15.25 -3.42
N PHE A 109 0.72 -14.66 -2.49
CA PHE A 109 0.48 -13.22 -2.46
C PHE A 109 0.46 -12.64 -1.04
N VAL A 110 0.59 -11.32 -0.96
CA VAL A 110 0.34 -10.55 0.26
C VAL A 110 -1.09 -10.03 0.24
N ALA A 111 -1.85 -10.32 1.28
CA ALA A 111 -3.14 -9.69 1.53
C ALA A 111 -2.90 -8.27 2.05
N GLY A 112 -3.05 -7.26 1.18
CA GLY A 112 -2.79 -5.86 1.51
C GLY A 112 -3.78 -5.29 2.54
N PRO A 113 -3.46 -4.14 3.16
CA PRO A 113 -4.25 -3.58 4.26
C PRO A 113 -5.65 -3.16 3.82
N HIS A 114 -5.84 -2.92 2.53
CA HIS A 114 -7.08 -2.46 1.94
C HIS A 114 -8.11 -3.58 1.68
N LEU A 115 -7.74 -4.85 1.89
CA LEU A 115 -8.69 -5.95 1.96
C LEU A 115 -9.55 -5.95 3.23
N ASN A 116 -9.27 -5.07 4.19
CA ASN A 116 -10.10 -4.84 5.38
C ASN A 116 -10.33 -6.13 6.19
N VAL A 117 -9.26 -6.87 6.46
CA VAL A 117 -9.31 -8.11 7.24
C VAL A 117 -9.35 -7.78 8.74
N TYR A 118 -10.52 -7.98 9.37
CA TYR A 118 -10.74 -7.66 10.80
C TYR A 118 -11.01 -8.89 11.68
N ASN A 119 -10.91 -10.09 11.14
CA ASN A 119 -11.16 -11.32 11.90
C ASN A 119 -10.38 -12.52 11.33
N ASP A 120 -10.25 -13.56 12.15
CA ASP A 120 -9.53 -14.80 11.88
C ASP A 120 -10.16 -15.63 10.75
N ARG A 121 -11.48 -15.58 10.57
CA ARG A 121 -12.18 -16.33 9.51
C ARG A 121 -11.84 -15.78 8.13
N SER A 122 -11.86 -14.46 7.98
CA SER A 122 -11.44 -13.77 6.75
C SER A 122 -9.96 -14.03 6.45
N LEU A 123 -9.09 -13.98 7.47
CA LEU A 123 -7.67 -14.29 7.30
C LEU A 123 -7.46 -15.75 6.88
N SER A 124 -8.21 -16.69 7.47
CA SER A 124 -8.16 -18.12 7.12
C SER A 124 -8.61 -18.35 5.68
N LEU A 125 -9.68 -17.68 5.24
CA LEU A 125 -10.11 -17.73 3.84
C LEU A 125 -8.99 -17.27 2.90
N LEU A 126 -8.37 -16.12 3.16
CA LEU A 126 -7.27 -15.63 2.33
C LEU A 126 -6.07 -16.58 2.32
N ALA A 127 -5.76 -17.21 3.45
CA ALA A 127 -4.73 -18.25 3.52
C ALA A 127 -5.06 -19.44 2.61
N THR A 128 -6.32 -19.92 2.60
CA THR A 128 -6.73 -21.01 1.69
C THR A 128 -6.65 -20.62 0.21
N LEU A 129 -6.74 -19.32 -0.10
CA LEU A 129 -6.60 -18.80 -1.45
C LEU A 129 -5.12 -18.62 -1.87
N GLY A 130 -4.17 -18.69 -0.94
CA GLY A 130 -2.74 -18.58 -1.22
C GLY A 130 -2.03 -17.36 -0.60
N ALA A 131 -2.70 -16.60 0.26
CA ALA A 131 -2.04 -15.52 1.00
C ALA A 131 -0.99 -16.10 1.95
N GLN A 132 0.23 -15.57 1.91
CA GLN A 132 1.33 -15.97 2.82
C GLN A 132 1.66 -14.89 3.84
N ARG A 133 1.27 -13.65 3.57
CA ARG A 133 1.40 -12.51 4.46
C ARG A 133 0.11 -11.71 4.42
N TRP A 134 -0.27 -11.11 5.53
CA TRP A 134 -1.30 -10.08 5.55
C TRP A 134 -0.80 -8.82 6.25
N VAL A 135 -1.27 -7.69 5.76
CA VAL A 135 -1.01 -6.38 6.37
C VAL A 135 -2.26 -5.98 7.14
N THR A 136 -2.10 -5.61 8.41
CA THR A 136 -3.24 -5.21 9.25
C THR A 136 -3.83 -3.89 8.74
N PRO A 137 -5.17 -3.75 8.72
CA PRO A 137 -5.80 -2.45 8.48
C PRO A 137 -5.31 -1.40 9.50
N PRO A 138 -5.10 -0.13 9.10
CA PRO A 138 -4.53 0.89 9.98
C PRO A 138 -5.41 1.24 11.19
N GLU A 139 -6.70 0.94 11.16
CA GLU A 139 -7.65 1.14 12.25
C GLU A 139 -7.58 0.02 13.32
N MET A 140 -6.84 -1.07 13.06
CA MET A 140 -6.78 -2.22 13.94
C MET A 140 -5.92 -1.93 15.18
N SER A 141 -6.56 -1.92 16.36
CA SER A 141 -5.84 -1.83 17.63
C SER A 141 -5.13 -3.13 17.99
N GLY A 142 -4.11 -3.07 18.86
CA GLY A 142 -3.44 -4.27 19.39
C GLY A 142 -4.40 -5.24 20.10
N ALA A 143 -5.44 -4.72 20.77
CA ALA A 143 -6.48 -5.53 21.39
C ALA A 143 -7.32 -6.31 20.36
N MET A 144 -7.54 -5.75 19.18
CA MET A 144 -8.23 -6.43 18.06
C MET A 144 -7.30 -7.43 17.35
N LEU A 145 -6.01 -7.11 17.23
CA LEU A 145 -5.03 -7.98 16.58
C LEU A 145 -4.71 -9.23 17.40
N ALA A 146 -4.64 -9.12 18.73
CA ALA A 146 -4.28 -10.23 19.62
C ALA A 146 -5.11 -11.53 19.42
N PRO A 147 -6.45 -11.51 19.35
CA PRO A 147 -7.22 -12.72 19.07
C PRO A 147 -6.97 -13.29 17.67
N ILE A 148 -6.77 -12.44 16.66
CA ILE A 148 -6.47 -12.88 15.28
C ILE A 148 -5.11 -13.58 15.25
N GLN A 149 -4.10 -13.03 15.92
CA GLN A 149 -2.76 -13.64 16.00
C GLN A 149 -2.79 -15.04 16.63
N ARG A 150 -3.61 -15.26 17.67
CA ARG A 150 -3.77 -16.59 18.30
C ARG A 150 -4.37 -17.63 17.37
N MET A 151 -5.23 -17.20 16.45
CA MET A 151 -5.93 -18.06 15.49
C MET A 151 -5.30 -18.00 14.09
N ARG A 152 -4.17 -17.30 13.95
CA ARG A 152 -3.53 -17.07 12.67
C ARG A 152 -3.15 -18.41 12.02
N PRO A 153 -3.47 -18.61 10.72
CA PRO A 153 -3.05 -19.80 10.00
C PRO A 153 -1.54 -20.04 10.11
N ALA A 154 -1.14 -21.32 10.20
CA ALA A 154 0.27 -21.67 10.29
C ALA A 154 1.05 -21.14 9.07
N GLY A 155 2.22 -20.53 9.32
CA GLY A 155 3.06 -19.95 8.28
C GLY A 155 2.62 -18.59 7.73
N MET A 156 1.44 -18.07 8.12
CA MET A 156 1.01 -16.72 7.74
C MET A 156 1.86 -15.67 8.47
N GLU A 157 2.51 -14.79 7.72
CA GLU A 157 3.22 -13.62 8.25
C GLU A 157 2.24 -12.48 8.54
N THR A 158 2.51 -11.67 9.56
CA THR A 158 1.69 -10.49 9.91
C THR A 158 2.53 -9.25 9.83
N GLU A 159 2.07 -8.25 9.08
CA GLU A 159 2.74 -6.97 8.92
C GLU A 159 1.85 -5.84 9.46
N VAL A 160 2.46 -4.87 10.15
CA VAL A 160 1.76 -3.73 10.78
C VAL A 160 2.36 -2.44 10.24
N PHE A 161 1.50 -1.49 9.86
CA PHE A 161 1.94 -0.14 9.51
C PHE A 161 2.44 0.57 10.77
N VAL A 162 3.73 0.88 10.85
CA VAL A 162 4.35 1.43 12.08
C VAL A 162 4.70 2.91 12.00
N TYR A 163 4.85 3.49 10.80
CA TYR A 163 5.29 4.86 10.65
C TYR A 163 4.76 5.52 9.36
N GLY A 164 4.31 6.76 9.49
CA GLY A 164 3.84 7.59 8.37
C GLY A 164 2.42 8.12 8.61
N ARG A 165 1.80 8.71 7.59
CA ARG A 165 0.39 9.10 7.68
C ARG A 165 -0.50 7.92 7.36
N LEU A 166 -1.49 7.66 8.22
CA LEU A 166 -2.41 6.54 8.06
C LEU A 166 -3.23 6.73 6.77
N PRO A 167 -3.27 5.75 5.85
CA PRO A 167 -4.12 5.79 4.66
C PRO A 167 -5.56 5.37 5.03
N LEU A 168 -6.40 6.35 5.38
CA LEU A 168 -7.69 6.12 6.05
C LEU A 168 -8.82 5.69 5.10
N ALA A 169 -8.92 6.31 3.91
CA ALA A 169 -10.03 6.05 3.00
C ALA A 169 -9.70 6.44 1.56
N PHE A 170 -10.41 5.80 0.62
CA PHE A 170 -10.33 6.03 -0.81
C PHE A 170 -11.71 6.38 -1.37
N SER A 171 -11.75 7.15 -2.45
CA SER A 171 -12.99 7.53 -3.13
C SER A 171 -12.85 7.38 -4.65
N ALA A 172 -13.94 7.04 -5.34
CA ALA A 172 -13.96 7.14 -6.81
C ALA A 172 -13.75 8.60 -7.29
N ARG A 173 -13.96 9.59 -6.42
CA ARG A 173 -13.76 11.03 -6.70
C ARG A 173 -12.40 11.49 -6.21
N CYS A 174 -11.72 12.30 -7.01
CA CYS A 174 -10.44 12.92 -6.63
C CYS A 174 -10.69 14.17 -5.77
N PHE A 175 -10.33 14.09 -4.49
CA PHE A 175 -10.43 15.19 -3.54
C PHE A 175 -9.54 16.37 -3.93
N THR A 176 -8.31 16.10 -4.39
CA THR A 176 -7.41 17.16 -4.87
C THR A 176 -8.00 17.88 -6.10
N ALA A 177 -8.49 17.15 -7.10
CA ALA A 177 -9.14 17.75 -8.27
C ALA A 177 -10.34 18.61 -7.85
N ARG A 178 -11.18 18.08 -6.95
CA ARG A 178 -12.36 18.77 -6.43
C ARG A 178 -11.98 20.08 -5.72
N ALA A 179 -10.91 20.11 -4.95
CA ALA A 179 -10.44 21.32 -4.27
C ALA A 179 -10.05 22.44 -5.25
N HIS A 180 -9.66 22.09 -6.48
CA HIS A 180 -9.37 23.02 -7.57
C HIS A 180 -10.54 23.23 -8.54
N ASN A 181 -11.73 22.71 -8.23
CA ASN A 181 -12.89 22.72 -9.14
C ASN A 181 -12.61 22.08 -10.51
N LEU A 182 -11.74 21.06 -10.53
CA LEU A 182 -11.43 20.28 -11.73
C LEU A 182 -12.17 18.93 -11.70
N PRO A 183 -12.60 18.40 -12.86
CA PRO A 183 -13.02 17.01 -12.96
C PRO A 183 -11.82 16.07 -12.80
N LYS A 184 -12.07 14.82 -12.40
CA LYS A 184 -11.01 13.82 -12.17
C LYS A 184 -10.22 13.51 -13.44
N ASP A 185 -10.91 13.43 -14.59
CA ASP A 185 -10.31 13.05 -15.87
C ASP A 185 -9.41 14.16 -16.45
N ASP A 186 -9.64 15.40 -16.06
CA ASP A 186 -8.78 16.55 -16.35
C ASP A 186 -8.25 17.20 -15.05
N CYS A 187 -7.78 16.38 -14.11
CA CYS A 187 -7.28 16.88 -12.82
C CYS A 187 -5.99 17.71 -12.92
N GLN A 188 -5.43 17.89 -14.14
CA GLN A 188 -4.18 18.61 -14.41
C GLN A 188 -2.99 18.15 -13.55
N PHE A 189 -3.05 16.92 -13.02
CA PHE A 189 -2.04 16.36 -12.12
C PHE A 189 -1.71 17.24 -10.91
N ARG A 190 -2.71 17.97 -10.39
CA ARG A 190 -2.55 18.90 -9.25
C ARG A 190 -1.89 18.31 -8.01
N CYS A 191 -1.91 16.98 -7.84
CA CYS A 191 -1.18 16.35 -6.73
C CYS A 191 0.35 16.56 -6.80
N LEU A 192 0.94 16.91 -7.95
CA LEU A 192 2.35 17.32 -8.06
C LEU A 192 2.63 18.63 -7.30
N ASP A 193 1.65 19.54 -7.24
CA ASP A 193 1.77 20.80 -6.50
C ASP A 193 1.78 20.58 -4.97
N TYR A 194 1.46 19.36 -4.52
CA TYR A 194 1.33 18.99 -3.11
C TYR A 194 2.17 17.74 -2.79
N PRO A 195 3.50 17.86 -2.68
CA PRO A 195 4.39 16.72 -2.40
C PRO A 195 4.09 16.05 -1.05
N ASN A 196 3.45 16.78 -0.12
CA ASN A 196 2.99 16.30 1.17
C ASN A 196 1.45 16.21 1.26
N GLY A 197 0.74 16.17 0.13
CA GLY A 197 -0.71 16.24 0.07
C GLY A 197 -1.31 17.59 0.49
N LEU A 198 -2.61 17.76 0.26
CA LEU A 198 -3.35 18.98 0.53
C LEU A 198 -3.95 18.90 1.95
N SER A 199 -3.46 19.75 2.86
CA SER A 199 -3.91 19.77 4.25
C SER A 199 -5.32 20.32 4.40
N MET A 200 -6.15 19.65 5.20
CA MET A 200 -7.46 20.09 5.65
C MET A 200 -7.42 20.51 7.12
N ARG A 201 -8.15 21.57 7.43
CA ARG A 201 -8.28 22.12 8.78
C ARG A 201 -9.74 22.16 9.21
N THR A 202 -10.01 22.06 10.50
CA THR A 202 -11.36 22.26 11.07
C THR A 202 -11.76 23.73 11.03
N ARG A 203 -13.00 24.06 11.45
CA ARG A 203 -13.46 25.45 11.57
C ARG A 203 -12.70 26.23 12.64
N GLU A 204 -12.17 25.53 13.62
CA GLU A 204 -11.31 26.00 14.71
C GLU A 204 -9.82 25.93 14.34
N ASP A 205 -9.52 25.83 13.03
CA ASP A 205 -8.18 25.86 12.48
C ASP A 205 -7.26 24.70 12.92
N GLN A 206 -7.83 23.57 13.34
CA GLN A 206 -7.05 22.40 13.77
C GLN A 206 -6.71 21.48 12.59
N PRO A 207 -5.48 20.91 12.51
CA PRO A 207 -5.14 19.91 11.51
C PRO A 207 -6.07 18.69 11.61
N PHE A 208 -6.72 18.33 10.51
CA PHE A 208 -7.72 17.25 10.50
C PHE A 208 -7.29 16.08 9.59
N LEU A 209 -7.23 16.32 8.28
CA LEU A 209 -6.88 15.31 7.27
C LEU A 209 -5.88 15.86 6.27
N VAL A 210 -5.26 14.96 5.51
CA VAL A 210 -4.49 15.29 4.31
C VAL A 210 -5.14 14.59 3.11
N LEU A 211 -5.41 15.35 2.05
CA LEU A 211 -5.96 14.86 0.79
C LEU A 211 -4.80 14.54 -0.16
N ASN A 212 -4.82 13.32 -0.71
CA ASN A 212 -3.80 12.82 -1.62
C ASN A 212 -4.49 12.18 -2.84
N GLY A 213 -4.90 13.02 -3.80
CA GLY A 213 -5.67 12.55 -4.95
C GLY A 213 -7.03 12.02 -4.51
N ILE A 214 -7.23 10.71 -4.64
CA ILE A 214 -8.45 10.02 -4.20
C ILE A 214 -8.39 9.49 -2.76
N GLN A 215 -7.22 9.56 -2.13
CA GLN A 215 -6.98 9.06 -0.78
C GLN A 215 -7.11 10.19 0.25
N THR A 216 -7.63 9.85 1.42
CA THR A 216 -7.55 10.68 2.63
C THR A 216 -6.60 10.03 3.63
N GLN A 217 -5.82 10.86 4.32
CA GLN A 217 -4.86 10.41 5.31
C GLN A 217 -5.01 11.16 6.62
N SER A 218 -4.47 10.60 7.70
CA SER A 218 -4.34 11.33 8.97
C SER A 218 -3.51 12.60 8.79
N ALA A 219 -3.91 13.70 9.45
CA ALA A 219 -3.09 14.92 9.44
C ALA A 219 -1.75 14.74 10.16
N ARG A 220 -1.75 13.97 11.26
CA ARG A 220 -0.57 13.67 12.05
C ARG A 220 0.13 12.41 11.55
N THR A 221 1.43 12.36 11.78
CA THR A 221 2.25 11.16 11.57
C THR A 221 2.02 10.17 12.70
N TYR A 222 1.68 8.94 12.32
CA TYR A 222 1.63 7.78 13.20
C TYR A 222 3.04 7.23 13.41
N ASN A 223 3.35 6.79 14.63
CA ASN A 223 4.65 6.24 14.98
C ASN A 223 4.53 5.24 16.13
N LEU A 224 4.89 3.98 15.86
CA LEU A 224 4.90 2.88 16.82
C LEU A 224 6.30 2.50 17.32
N ILE A 225 7.30 3.38 17.18
CA ILE A 225 8.66 3.08 17.66
C ILE A 225 8.71 2.71 19.16
N GLY A 226 7.80 3.26 19.98
CA GLY A 226 7.67 2.91 21.40
C GLY A 226 6.98 1.57 21.68
N GLU A 227 6.34 0.97 20.68
CA GLU A 227 5.54 -0.25 20.80
C GLU A 227 6.21 -1.47 20.13
N LEU A 228 7.47 -1.34 19.69
CA LEU A 228 8.15 -2.41 18.94
C LEU A 228 8.29 -3.71 19.74
N ASP A 229 8.56 -3.63 21.06
CA ASP A 229 8.62 -4.81 21.91
C ASP A 229 7.24 -5.44 22.11
N THR A 230 6.19 -4.62 22.22
CA THR A 230 4.79 -5.08 22.24
C THR A 230 4.46 -5.86 20.95
N LEU A 231 4.75 -5.28 19.77
CA LEU A 231 4.53 -5.93 18.47
C LEU A 231 5.29 -7.24 18.35
N ARG A 232 6.58 -7.26 18.72
CA ARG A 232 7.41 -8.46 18.71
C ARG A 232 6.83 -9.56 19.61
N SER A 233 6.36 -9.20 20.81
CA SER A 233 5.74 -10.16 21.74
C SER A 233 4.42 -10.74 21.21
N MET A 234 3.73 -10.01 20.32
CA MET A 234 2.50 -10.45 19.65
C MET A 234 2.76 -11.33 18.42
N GLY A 235 4.02 -11.60 18.06
CA GLY A 235 4.37 -12.41 16.89
C GLY A 235 4.22 -11.67 15.56
N VAL A 236 4.40 -10.35 15.59
CA VAL A 236 4.62 -9.48 14.41
C VAL A 236 6.12 -9.44 14.09
#